data_AF-M7ZTC0-F1
#
_entry.id   AF-M7ZTC0-F1
#
_cell.length_a   1.000
_cell.length_b   1.000
_cell.length_c   1.000
_cell.angle_alpha   90.00
_cell.angle_beta   90.00
_cell.angle_gamma   90.00
#
_symmetry.space_group_name_H-M   'P 1'
#
loop_
_entity.id
_entity.type
_entity.pdbx_description
1 polymer ?
#
loop_
_entity_poly.entity_id
_entity_poly.type
_entity_poly.pdbx_seq_one_letter_code
_entity_poly.pdbx_strand_id
1 'polypeptide(L)'
;MGHAFIDLQPVAAATKLRRALKLTTGETRLRKVAPTADNCLLSDSFVTYADGEIVLDSRLRLRDVESGELFVTVKWIDAGAT
;
A
#
# COMPACT_ATOMS: atom_id res chain seq x y z
N MET A 1 -7.16 12.74 -19.42
CA MET A 1 -6.74 11.49 -18.77
C MET A 1 -5.47 11.79 -18.01
N GLY A 2 -5.61 12.01 -16.71
CA GLY A 2 -4.53 12.48 -15.85
C GLY A 2 -3.59 11.37 -15.42
N HIS A 3 -2.75 11.64 -14.42
CA HIS A 3 -1.81 10.67 -13.87
C HIS A 3 -1.86 10.63 -12.34
N ALA A 4 -1.40 9.54 -11.75
CA ALA A 4 -1.21 9.39 -10.31
C ALA A 4 0.01 8.51 -10.04
N PHE A 5 0.58 8.63 -8.84
CA PHE A 5 1.66 7.77 -8.38
C PHE A 5 1.37 7.27 -6.98
N ILE A 6 2.01 6.15 -6.65
CA ILE A 6 1.92 5.50 -5.35
C ILE A 6 3.33 5.16 -4.87
N ASP A 7 3.63 5.51 -3.62
CA ASP A 7 4.89 5.14 -2.99
C ASP A 7 4.81 3.70 -2.46
N LEU A 8 5.77 2.86 -2.86
CA LEU A 8 5.86 1.47 -2.45
C LEU A 8 6.80 1.24 -1.25
N GLN A 9 7.50 2.29 -0.77
CA GLN A 9 8.31 2.20 0.46
C GLN A 9 7.51 1.71 1.68
N PRO A 10 6.24 2.11 1.91
CA PRO A 10 5.42 1.59 3.00
C PRO A 10 5.23 0.07 2.92
N VAL A 11 5.04 -0.48 1.72
CA VAL A 11 4.89 -1.92 1.48
C VAL A 11 6.19 -2.65 1.79
N ALA A 12 7.32 -2.16 1.25
CA ALA A 12 8.63 -2.76 1.49
C ALA A 12 9.02 -2.73 2.98
N ALA A 13 8.74 -1.62 3.67
CA ALA A 13 8.98 -1.48 5.11
C ALA A 13 8.08 -2.43 5.93
N ALA A 14 6.82 -2.60 5.54
CA ALA A 14 5.91 -3.54 6.18
C ALA A 14 6.36 -5.00 6.01
N THR A 15 6.90 -5.39 4.85
CA THR A 15 7.46 -6.72 4.64
C THR A 15 8.63 -7.00 5.61
N LYS A 16 9.53 -6.03 5.80
CA LYS A 16 10.62 -6.13 6.78
C LYS A 16 10.08 -6.25 8.21
N LEU A 17 9.08 -5.44 8.56
CA LEU A 17 8.44 -5.46 9.87
C LEU A 17 7.75 -6.80 10.15
N ARG A 18 6.99 -7.35 9.19
CA ARG A 18 6.36 -8.67 9.28
C ARG A 18 7.39 -9.75 9.62
N ARG A 19 8.54 -9.76 8.92
CA ARG A 19 9.63 -10.72 9.17
C ARG A 19 10.22 -10.55 10.57
N ALA A 20 10.48 -9.30 10.98
CA ALA A 20 11.03 -9.00 12.31
C ALA A 20 10.09 -9.42 13.45
N LEU A 21 8.78 -9.21 13.28
CA LEU A 21 7.74 -9.61 14.22
C LEU A 21 7.32 -11.07 14.11
N LYS A 22 7.86 -11.81 13.12
CA LYS A 22 7.48 -13.20 12.81
C LYS A 22 5.97 -13.39 12.70
N LEU A 23 5.28 -12.43 12.07
CA LEU A 23 3.84 -12.52 11.87
C LEU A 23 3.53 -13.64 10.87
N THR A 24 2.85 -14.66 11.38
CA THR A 24 2.46 -15.85 10.63
C THR A 24 0.95 -15.99 10.52
N THR A 25 0.18 -15.45 11.47
CA THR A 25 -1.27 -15.57 11.53
C THR A 25 -1.94 -14.24 11.83
N GLY A 26 -3.25 -14.17 11.58
CA GLY A 26 -4.09 -13.03 11.89
C GLY A 26 -3.97 -11.88 10.88
N GLU A 27 -4.94 -10.97 10.95
CA GLU A 27 -4.90 -9.71 10.23
C GLU A 27 -4.20 -8.66 11.09
N THR A 28 -3.27 -7.91 10.52
CA THR A 28 -2.57 -6.83 11.22
C THR A 28 -2.31 -5.66 10.28
N ARG A 29 -2.79 -4.47 10.66
CA ARG A 29 -2.42 -3.22 9.99
C ARG A 29 -1.01 -2.82 10.41
N LEU A 30 -0.06 -2.93 9.48
CA LEU A 30 1.36 -2.68 9.74
C LEU A 30 1.75 -1.22 9.54
N ARG A 31 1.15 -0.56 8.55
CA ARG A 31 1.41 0.85 8.24
C ARG A 31 0.16 1.56 7.80
N LYS A 32 0.10 2.84 8.12
CA LYS A 32 -0.87 3.81 7.62
C LYS A 32 -0.13 4.84 6.79
N VAL A 33 -0.67 5.19 5.63
CA VAL A 33 -0.21 6.29 4.78
C VAL A 33 -1.37 7.27 4.64
N ALA A 34 -1.21 8.47 5.19
CA ALA A 34 -2.23 9.50 5.13
C ALA A 34 -2.09 10.34 3.84
N PRO A 35 -3.18 10.93 3.33
CA PRO A 35 -3.12 11.94 2.29
C PRO A 35 -2.22 13.11 2.67
N THR A 36 -1.38 13.55 1.72
CA THR A 36 -0.54 14.73 1.85
C THR A 36 -0.61 15.55 0.57
N ALA A 37 -0.15 16.80 0.62
CA ALA A 37 -0.05 17.64 -0.58
C ALA A 37 0.87 17.02 -1.65
N ASP A 38 1.84 16.22 -1.22
CA ASP A 38 2.84 15.64 -2.09
C ASP A 38 2.42 14.29 -2.69
N ASN A 39 1.42 13.58 -2.15
CA ASN A 39 0.99 12.28 -2.67
C ASN A 39 -0.36 12.34 -3.41
N CYS A 40 -0.76 11.24 -4.03
CA CYS A 40 -2.01 11.15 -4.79
C CYS A 40 -3.17 10.54 -3.98
N LEU A 41 -3.03 10.33 -2.67
CA LEU A 41 -4.05 9.62 -1.88
C LEU A 41 -5.29 10.49 -1.66
N LEU A 42 -6.47 9.91 -1.87
CA LEU A 42 -7.77 10.51 -1.54
C LEU A 42 -8.20 10.24 -0.09
N SER A 43 -7.69 9.16 0.48
CA SER A 43 -8.01 8.72 1.84
C SER A 43 -6.81 8.01 2.45
N ASP A 44 -6.88 7.78 3.76
CA ASP A 44 -5.93 6.91 4.44
C ASP A 44 -5.82 5.57 3.72
N SER A 45 -4.60 5.15 3.48
CA SER A 45 -4.25 3.86 2.89
C SER A 45 -3.52 3.04 3.94
N PHE A 46 -3.75 1.72 3.93
CA PHE A 46 -3.19 0.82 4.94
C PHE A 46 -2.41 -0.29 4.26
N VAL A 47 -1.22 -0.56 4.80
CA VAL A 47 -0.52 -1.80 4.51
C VAL A 47 -0.95 -2.82 5.55
N THR A 48 -1.62 -3.86 5.11
CA THR A 48 -2.18 -4.92 5.94
C THR A 48 -1.43 -6.23 5.68
N TYR A 49 -1.11 -6.93 6.75
CA TYR A 49 -0.78 -8.34 6.69
C TYR A 49 -2.06 -9.14 6.90
N ALA A 50 -2.43 -9.98 5.95
CA ALA A 50 -3.57 -10.88 6.06
C ALA A 50 -3.26 -12.16 5.27
N ASP A 51 -3.61 -13.32 5.82
CA ASP A 51 -3.52 -14.62 5.14
C ASP A 51 -2.13 -14.93 4.52
N GLY A 52 -1.06 -14.47 5.15
CA GLY A 52 0.31 -14.69 4.66
C GLY A 52 0.82 -13.62 3.69
N GLU A 53 -0.02 -12.64 3.35
CA GLU A 53 0.21 -11.66 2.30
C GLU A 53 0.37 -10.26 2.87
N ILE A 54 1.16 -9.43 2.19
CA ILE A 54 1.27 -7.99 2.48
C ILE A 54 0.56 -7.26 1.35
N VAL A 55 -0.50 -6.53 1.70
CA VAL A 55 -1.38 -5.83 0.76
C VAL A 55 -1.46 -4.35 1.14
N LEU A 56 -1.41 -3.47 0.15
CA LEU A 56 -1.70 -2.05 0.28
C LEU A 56 -2.92 -1.73 -0.59
N ASP A 57 -4.00 -1.29 0.06
CA ASP A 57 -5.16 -0.73 -0.62
C ASP A 57 -5.07 0.79 -0.62
N SER A 58 -5.27 1.40 -1.78
CA SER A 58 -5.15 2.84 -1.97
C SER A 58 -6.19 3.39 -2.91
N ARG A 59 -6.78 4.52 -2.53
CA ARG A 59 -7.65 5.34 -3.39
C ARG A 59 -6.86 6.58 -3.82
N LEU A 60 -6.72 6.79 -5.12
CA LEU A 60 -5.87 7.81 -5.72
C LEU A 60 -6.70 8.83 -6.48
N ARG A 61 -6.36 10.12 -6.37
CA ARG A 61 -6.88 11.19 -7.23
C ARG A 61 -5.95 11.36 -8.43
N LEU A 62 -6.51 11.40 -9.62
CA LEU A 62 -5.74 11.78 -10.81
C LEU A 62 -5.39 13.28 -10.75
N ARG A 63 -4.15 13.60 -11.13
CA ARG A 63 -3.65 14.96 -11.32
C ARG A 63 -3.72 15.35 -12.80
N ASP A 64 -3.68 16.65 -13.07
CA ASP A 64 -3.73 17.25 -14.42
C ASP A 64 -4.95 16.82 -15.25
N VAL A 65 -6.08 16.65 -14.57
CA VAL A 65 -7.38 16.35 -15.17
C VAL A 65 -8.49 16.91 -14.28
N GLU A 66 -9.62 17.31 -14.87
CA GLU A 66 -10.76 17.88 -14.14
C GLU A 66 -11.37 16.90 -13.12
N SER A 67 -11.38 15.61 -13.47
CA SER A 67 -11.92 14.56 -12.63
C SER A 67 -11.25 13.21 -12.92
N GLY A 68 -11.27 12.33 -11.91
CA GLY A 68 -10.80 10.96 -12.04
C GLY A 68 -10.20 10.43 -10.75
N GLU A 69 -10.57 9.20 -10.43
CA GLU A 69 -10.09 8.47 -9.26
C GLU A 69 -9.71 7.05 -9.66
N LEU A 70 -8.74 6.47 -8.96
CA LEU A 70 -8.34 5.07 -9.13
C LEU A 70 -8.36 4.36 -7.78
N PHE A 71 -8.87 3.14 -7.77
CA PHE A 71 -8.71 2.22 -6.65
C PHE A 71 -7.67 1.19 -7.05
N VAL A 72 -6.61 1.09 -6.26
CA VAL A 72 -5.46 0.22 -6.56
C VAL A 72 -5.16 -0.62 -5.33
N THR A 73 -5.01 -1.92 -5.56
CA THR A 73 -4.52 -2.88 -4.57
C THR A 73 -3.14 -3.37 -5.02
N VAL A 74 -2.14 -3.20 -4.17
CA VAL A 74 -0.77 -3.65 -4.39
C VAL A 74 -0.46 -4.79 -3.45
N LYS A 75 -0.11 -5.95 -4.02
CA LYS A 75 0.30 -7.13 -3.26
C LYS A 75 1.80 -7.36 -3.41
N TRP A 76 2.49 -7.53 -2.29
CA TRP A 76 3.90 -7.92 -2.29
C TRP A 76 4.03 -9.43 -2.50
N ILE A 77 4.74 -9.83 -3.55
CA ILE A 77 5.10 -11.22 -3.80
C ILE A 77 6.56 -11.41 -3.40
N ASP A 78 6.80 -12.29 -2.43
CA ASP A 78 8.16 -12.69 -2.11
C ASP A 78 8.66 -13.60 -3.23
N ALA A 79 9.77 -13.22 -3.88
CA ALA A 79 10.49 -14.15 -4.72
C ALA A 79 11.11 -15.17 -3.75
N GLY A 80 10.45 -16.31 -3.57
CA GLY A 80 10.95 -17.36 -2.70
C GLY A 80 12.43 -17.61 -3.02
N ALA A 81 13.26 -17.68 -1.97
CA ALA A 81 14.56 -18.31 -2.09
C ALA A 81 14.29 -19.78 -2.45
N THR A 82 14.31 -20.08 -3.75
CA THR A 82 14.64 -21.42 -4.25
C THR A 82 16.02 -21.81 -3.76
#